data_AF-A0A928SWN8-F1
#
_entry.id   AF-A0A928SWN8-F1
#
_cell.length_a   1.000
_cell.length_b   1.000
_cell.length_c   1.000
_cell.angle_alpha   90.00
_cell.angle_beta   90.00
_cell.angle_gamma   90.00
#
_symmetry.space_group_name_H-M   'P 1'
#
loop_
_entity.id
_entity.type
_entity.pdbx_description
1 polymer ?
#
loop_
_entity_poly.entity_id
_entity_poly.type
_entity_poly.pdbx_seq_one_letter_code
_entity_poly.pdbx_strand_id
1 'polypeptide(L)' 'MASIVNNIAEGAGKFAKPDKSRFYTTAIGSATESAAMLDVCLRRQLIAAEAHEKGKQLLDRFVAMLVKLCRALRDG' A
#
# COMPACT_ATOMS: atom_id res chain seq x y z
N MET A 1 -0.91 5.10 6.35
CA MET A 1 -2.14 4.34 5.97
C MET A 1 -3.16 5.16 5.18
N ALA A 2 -3.60 6.35 5.61
CA ALA A 2 -4.57 7.16 4.84
C ALA A 2 -4.14 7.44 3.38
N SER A 3 -2.84 7.69 3.16
CA SER A 3 -2.26 7.87 1.81
C SER A 3 -2.49 6.67 0.88
N ILE A 4 -2.47 5.44 1.40
CA ILE A 4 -2.67 4.22 0.60
C ILE A 4 -4.06 4.24 -0.02
N VAL A 5 -5.09 4.48 0.80
CA VAL A 5 -6.50 4.52 0.36
C VAL A 5 -6.75 5.69 -0.59
N ASN A 6 -6.19 6.87 -0.30
CA ASN A 6 -6.34 8.05 -1.15
C ASN A 6 -5.75 7.81 -2.56
N ASN A 7 -4.53 7.28 -2.64
CA ASN A 7 -3.90 6.98 -3.93
C ASN A 7 -4.64 5.86 -4.69
N ILE A 8 -5.21 4.86 -4.00
CA ILE A 8 -6.07 3.85 -4.65
C ILE A 8 -7.30 4.50 -5.28
N ALA A 9 -8.03 5.32 -4.50
CA ALA A 9 -9.24 6.00 -4.96
C ALA A 9 -8.95 6.95 -6.12
N GLU A 10 -7.89 7.76 -6.01
CA GLU A 10 -7.51 8.69 -7.06
C GLU A 10 -7.07 7.96 -8.34
N GLY A 11 -6.25 6.90 -8.21
CA GLY A 11 -5.86 6.06 -9.34
C GLY A 11 -7.04 5.37 -10.01
N ALA A 12 -8.04 4.91 -9.24
CA ALA A 12 -9.25 4.31 -9.79
C ALA A 12 -10.03 5.30 -10.67
N GLY A 13 -10.05 6.58 -10.31
CA GLY A 13 -10.74 7.66 -11.02
C GLY A 13 -10.03 8.21 -12.27
N LYS A 14 -8.78 7.84 -12.56
CA LYS A 14 -8.10 8.28 -13.79
C LYS A 14 -8.54 7.42 -14.99
N PHE A 15 -8.54 8.00 -16.19
CA PHE A 15 -8.89 7.26 -17.42
C PHE A 15 -7.68 6.61 -18.08
N ALA A 16 -6.54 7.30 -18.11
CA ALA A 16 -5.34 6.82 -18.78
C ALA A 16 -4.59 5.80 -17.91
N LYS A 17 -4.19 4.67 -18.51
CA LYS A 17 -3.43 3.61 -17.82
C LYS A 17 -2.14 4.10 -17.17
N PRO A 18 -1.33 5.00 -17.80
CA PRO A 18 -0.13 5.53 -17.17
C PRO A 18 -0.43 6.30 -15.88
N ASP A 19 -1.49 7.11 -15.88
CA ASP A 19 -1.91 7.86 -14.69
C ASP A 19 -2.34 6.92 -13.58
N LYS A 20 -3.17 5.91 -13.88
CA LYS A 20 -3.56 4.87 -12.92
C LYS A 20 -2.34 4.20 -12.27
N SER A 21 -1.40 3.75 -13.11
CA SER A 21 -0.19 3.06 -12.66
C SER A 21 0.67 3.93 -11.73
N ARG A 22 0.74 5.24 -11.98
CA ARG A 22 1.49 6.18 -11.13
C ARG A 22 0.91 6.24 -9.71
N PHE A 23 -0.41 6.41 -9.58
CA PHE A 23 -1.07 6.43 -8.28
C PHE A 23 -0.93 5.11 -7.52
N TYR A 24 -1.12 3.97 -8.21
CA TYR A 24 -0.96 2.66 -7.58
C TYR A 24 0.48 2.40 -7.13
N THR A 25 1.48 2.88 -7.88
CA THR A 25 2.89 2.80 -7.47
C THR A 25 3.15 3.65 -6.22
N THR A 26 2.59 4.86 -6.12
CA THR A 26 2.65 5.67 -4.90
C THR A 26 2.00 4.95 -3.71
N ALA A 27 0.85 4.31 -3.91
CA ALA A 27 0.18 3.54 -2.86
C ALA A 27 1.05 2.37 -2.34
N ILE A 28 1.80 1.69 -3.21
CA ILE A 28 2.77 0.65 -2.83
C ILE A 28 3.89 1.24 -1.97
N GLY A 29 4.44 2.38 -2.35
CA GLY A 29 5.44 3.11 -1.57
C GLY A 29 4.93 3.43 -0.15
N SER A 30 3.75 4.06 -0.07
CA SER A 30 3.11 4.39 1.22
C SER A 30 2.78 3.15 2.08
N ALA A 31 2.47 2.01 1.46
CA ALA A 31 2.27 0.76 2.20
C ALA A 31 3.58 0.23 2.80
N THR A 32 4.67 0.30 2.03
CA THR A 32 6.02 -0.10 2.47
C THR A 32 6.51 0.78 3.63
N GLU A 33 6.35 2.10 3.50
CA GLU A 33 6.66 3.06 4.58
C GLU A 33 5.84 2.78 5.84
N SER A 34 4.53 2.51 5.68
CA SER A 34 3.66 2.17 6.82
C SER A 34 4.12 0.88 7.51
N ALA A 35 4.64 -0.10 6.76
CA ALA A 35 5.16 -1.35 7.31
C ALA A 35 6.42 -1.09 8.14
N ALA A 36 7.34 -0.24 7.66
CA ALA A 36 8.52 0.17 8.41
C ALA A 36 8.14 0.94 9.69
N MET A 37 7.11 1.80 9.63
CA MET A 37 6.60 2.49 10.82
C MET A 37 6.06 1.50 11.87
N LEU A 38 5.35 0.45 11.45
CA LEU A 38 4.90 -0.59 12.38
C LEU A 38 6.10 -1.29 13.04
N ASP A 39 7.15 -1.61 12.28
CA ASP A 39 8.36 -2.22 12.81
C ASP A 39 9.02 -1.31 13.87
N VAL A 40 9.09 0.00 13.63
CA VAL A 40 9.57 0.98 14.62
C VAL A 40 8.68 1.03 15.85
N CYS A 41 7.36 1.09 15.69
CA CYS A 41 6.41 1.10 16.82
C CYS A 41 6.54 -0.15 17.69
N LEU A 42 6.68 -1.34 17.09
CA LEU A 42 6.89 -2.59 17.82
C LEU A 42 8.22 -2.54 18.59
N ARG A 43 9.31 -2.12 17.95
CA ARG A 43 10.64 -1.99 18.58
C ARG A 43 10.66 -0.98 19.73
N ARG A 44 9.79 0.01 19.69
CA ARG A 44 9.59 1.02 20.75
C ARG A 44 8.53 0.61 21.78
N GLN A 45 7.96 -0.59 21.68
CA GLN A 45 6.90 -1.10 22.56
C GLN A 45 5.65 -0.21 22.59
N LEU A 46 5.39 0.52 21.49
CA LEU A 46 4.21 1.39 21.35
C LEU A 46 2.96 0.63 20.90
N ILE A 47 3.15 -0.60 20.39
CA ILE A 47 2.07 -1.49 19.95
C ILE A 47 2.38 -2.92 20.40
N ALA A 48 1.33 -3.72 20.62
CA ALA A 48 1.44 -5.14 20.89
C ALA A 48 1.86 -5.93 19.65
N ALA A 49 2.47 -7.10 19.84
CA ALA A 49 2.92 -7.97 18.75
C ALA A 49 1.76 -8.39 17.84
N GLU A 50 0.58 -8.65 18.41
CA GLU A 50 -0.63 -9.03 17.67
C GLU A 50 -1.14 -7.89 16.78
N ALA A 51 -1.01 -6.63 17.25
CA ALA A 51 -1.39 -5.45 16.47
C ALA A 51 -0.41 -5.19 15.33
N HIS A 52 0.89 -5.39 15.58
CA HIS A 52 1.93 -5.35 14.55
C HIS A 52 1.68 -6.37 13.45
N GLU A 53 1.47 -7.64 13.82
CA GLU A 53 1.25 -8.74 12.88
C GLU A 53 0.01 -8.50 12.01
N LYS A 54 -1.14 -8.15 12.63
CA LYS A 54 -2.36 -7.80 11.89
C LYS A 54 -2.13 -6.64 10.93
N GLY A 55 -1.37 -5.63 11.36
CA GLY A 55 -1.01 -4.48 10.53
C GLY A 55 -0.15 -4.87 9.33
N LYS A 56 0.87 -5.69 9.52
CA LYS A 56 1.76 -6.17 8.44
C LYS A 56 0.99 -7.03 7.44
N GLN A 57 0.17 -7.98 7.91
CA GLN A 57 -0.67 -8.82 7.04
C GLN A 57 -1.62 -7.98 6.16
N LEU A 58 -2.20 -6.92 6.70
CA LEU A 58 -3.06 -6.02 5.92
C LEU A 58 -2.27 -5.27 4.85
N LEU A 59 -1.09 -4.75 5.20
CA LEU A 59 -0.21 -4.04 4.25
C LEU A 59 0.28 -4.96 3.13
N ASP A 60 0.62 -6.21 3.44
CA ASP A 60 1.02 -7.20 2.44
C ASP A 60 -0.09 -7.47 1.42
N ARG A 61 -1.34 -7.56 1.89
CA ARG A 61 -2.51 -7.71 0.99
C ARG A 61 -2.68 -6.50 0.08
N PHE A 62 -2.50 -5.28 0.59
CA PHE A 62 -2.54 -4.07 -0.24
C PHE A 62 -1.43 -4.07 -1.29
N VAL A 63 -0.18 -4.35 -0.91
CA VAL A 63 0.94 -4.40 -1.85
C VAL A 63 0.71 -5.46 -2.92
N ALA A 64 0.29 -6.67 -2.55
CA ALA A 64 0.02 -7.74 -3.50
C ALA A 64 -1.07 -7.37 -4.52
N MET A 65 -2.16 -6.76 -4.05
CA MET A 65 -3.26 -6.29 -4.91
C MET A 65 -2.80 -5.17 -5.86
N LEU A 66 -2.10 -4.16 -5.33
CA LEU A 66 -1.61 -3.03 -6.12
C LEU A 66 -0.59 -3.45 -7.18
N VAL A 67 0.34 -4.36 -6.84
CA VAL A 67 1.31 -4.91 -7.80
C VAL A 67 0.60 -5.63 -8.94
N LYS A 68 -0.44 -6.41 -8.65
CA LYS A 68 -1.25 -7.08 -9.69
C LYS A 68 -1.95 -6.07 -10.60
N LEU A 69 -2.54 -5.00 -10.04
CA LEU A 69 -3.16 -3.93 -10.83
C LEU A 69 -2.14 -3.22 -11.74
N CYS A 70 -0.96 -2.88 -11.21
CA CYS A 70 0.11 -2.25 -11.98
C CYS A 70 0.60 -3.12 -13.14
N ARG A 71 0.67 -4.46 -12.96
CA ARG A 71 1.03 -5.40 -14.03
C ARG A 71 -0.06 -5.46 -15.10
N ALA A 72 -1.32 -5.64 -14.70
CA ALA A 72 -2.46 -5.68 -15.62
C ALA A 72 -2.60 -4.41 -16.49
N LEU A 73 -2.18 -3.24 -15.97
CA LEU A 73 -2.19 -1.99 -16.73
C LEU A 73 -1.06 -1.87 -17.77
N ARG A 74 0.02 -2.65 -17.65
CA ARG A 74 1.14 -2.68 -18.61
C ARG A 74 0.93 -3.73 -19.70
N ASP A 75 0.28 -4.84 -19.34
CA ASP A 75 0.17 -6.02 -20.20
C ASP A 75 -1.03 -5.98 -21.15
N GLY A 76 -1.86 -4.93 -21.10
CA GLY A 76 -3.08 -4.80 -21.91
C GLY A 76 -3.19 -3.51 -22.69
#